data_AF-Q17CC7-F1
#
_entry.id   AF-Q17CC7-F1
#
_cell.length_a   1.000
_cell.length_b   1.000
_cell.length_c   1.000
_cell.angle_alpha   90.00
_cell.angle_beta   90.00
_cell.angle_gamma   90.00
#
_symmetry.space_group_name_H-M   'P 1'
#
loop_
_entity.id
_entity.type
_entity.pdbx_description
1 polymer ?
#
loop_
_entity_poly.entity_id
_entity_poly.type
_entity_poly.pdbx_seq_one_letter_code
_entity_poly.pdbx_strand_id
1 'polypeptide(L)'
;MGWKPKQRKKSTPQLASRKSSSEHIKQSELNLVLQMAESVPGFKFPIETEHDIERLEESVRTCPMTRRRYINRLRQIKNMSELASIESIFKLFFYDEALIEYNYNGFCNSRRAKKRAMKNYDIFTNCFLEAWKLHGVDEDAIRLMLCKVVRNVHGRNRFRRFKDRKREQEMSESYAYLEEDYSQ
;
A
#
# COMPACT_ATOMS: atom_id res chain seq x y z
N MET A 1 -46.70 -22.13 -41.86
CA MET A 1 -45.95 -20.92 -41.44
C MET A 1 -46.16 -20.72 -39.95
N GLY A 2 -45.31 -21.32 -39.10
CA GLY A 2 -45.49 -21.30 -37.64
C GLY A 2 -44.44 -20.42 -36.96
N TRP A 3 -44.89 -19.38 -36.26
CA TRP A 3 -44.03 -18.57 -35.39
C TRP A 3 -43.67 -19.35 -34.12
N LYS A 4 -42.39 -19.45 -33.78
CA LYS A 4 -41.92 -19.88 -32.45
C LYS A 4 -41.16 -18.75 -31.76
N PRO A 5 -41.52 -18.38 -30.51
CA PRO A 5 -40.82 -17.32 -29.79
C PRO A 5 -39.48 -17.83 -29.23
N LYS A 6 -38.43 -17.04 -29.44
CA LYS A 6 -37.06 -17.31 -29.01
C LYS A 6 -36.94 -17.02 -27.50
N GLN A 7 -36.70 -18.07 -26.70
CA GLN A 7 -36.53 -17.98 -25.25
C GLN A 7 -35.28 -17.14 -24.90
N ARG A 8 -35.46 -16.03 -24.17
CA ARG A 8 -34.36 -15.27 -23.53
C ARG A 8 -33.85 -16.09 -22.34
N LYS A 9 -32.61 -16.57 -22.40
CA LYS A 9 -31.89 -17.10 -21.24
C LYS A 9 -31.71 -15.95 -20.24
N LYS A 10 -32.42 -16.00 -19.11
CA LYS A 10 -32.17 -15.13 -17.94
C LYS A 10 -30.84 -15.55 -17.33
N SER A 11 -29.81 -14.73 -17.49
CA SER A 11 -28.55 -14.85 -16.75
C SER A 11 -28.76 -14.36 -15.31
N THR A 12 -28.72 -15.29 -14.36
CA THR A 12 -28.76 -15.04 -12.92
C THR A 12 -27.45 -14.38 -12.45
N PRO A 13 -27.45 -13.38 -11.56
CA PRO A 13 -26.21 -12.74 -11.11
C PRO A 13 -25.47 -13.62 -10.09
N GLN A 14 -24.22 -14.00 -10.38
CA GLN A 14 -23.26 -14.53 -9.40
C GLN A 14 -22.82 -13.42 -8.42
N LEU A 15 -23.64 -13.13 -7.41
CA LEU A 15 -23.31 -12.11 -6.39
C LEU A 15 -22.81 -12.70 -5.05
N ALA A 16 -23.05 -14.00 -4.80
CA ALA A 16 -22.74 -14.63 -3.51
C ALA A 16 -21.28 -15.13 -3.37
N SER A 17 -20.60 -15.47 -4.47
CA SER A 17 -19.23 -16.02 -4.42
C SER A 17 -18.15 -14.96 -4.17
N ARG A 18 -18.34 -13.71 -4.64
CA ARG A 18 -17.35 -12.63 -4.49
C ARG A 18 -17.19 -12.11 -3.06
N LYS A 19 -18.25 -12.12 -2.24
CA LYS A 19 -18.20 -11.63 -0.86
C LYS A 19 -17.36 -12.55 0.03
N SER A 20 -17.61 -13.86 -0.03
CA SER A 20 -16.86 -14.86 0.73
C SER A 20 -15.36 -14.79 0.39
N SER A 21 -14.98 -14.82 -0.88
CA SER A 21 -13.56 -14.73 -1.26
C SER A 21 -12.90 -13.41 -0.80
N SER A 22 -13.62 -12.28 -0.86
CA SER A 22 -13.09 -11.00 -0.39
C SER A 22 -12.90 -10.95 1.13
N GLU A 23 -13.75 -11.62 1.91
CA GLU A 23 -13.63 -11.68 3.37
C GLU A 23 -12.46 -12.56 3.81
N HIS A 24 -12.27 -13.71 3.16
CA HIS A 24 -11.14 -14.60 3.45
C HIS A 24 -9.79 -13.93 3.13
N ILE A 25 -9.71 -13.17 2.03
CA ILE A 25 -8.51 -12.40 1.68
C ILE A 25 -8.21 -11.37 2.77
N LYS A 26 -9.20 -10.57 3.17
CA LYS A 26 -9.04 -9.56 4.24
C LYS A 26 -8.60 -10.19 5.56
N GLN A 27 -9.18 -11.33 5.93
CA GLN A 27 -8.80 -12.02 7.17
C GLN A 27 -7.34 -12.52 7.11
N SER A 28 -6.91 -13.05 5.97
CA SER A 28 -5.52 -13.48 5.78
C SER A 28 -4.53 -12.31 5.85
N GLU A 29 -4.88 -11.16 5.26
CA GLU A 29 -4.08 -9.94 5.32
C GLU A 29 -3.96 -9.40 6.75
N LEU A 30 -5.07 -9.38 7.50
CA LEU A 30 -5.06 -8.99 8.92
C LEU A 30 -4.17 -9.91 9.76
N ASN A 31 -4.24 -11.22 9.54
CA ASN A 31 -3.38 -12.18 10.24
C ASN A 31 -1.89 -11.94 9.94
N LEU A 32 -1.54 -11.58 8.69
CA LEU A 32 -0.16 -11.26 8.34
C LEU A 32 0.36 -10.02 9.06
N VAL A 33 -0.48 -8.98 9.19
CA VAL A 33 -0.18 -7.74 9.90
C VAL A 33 0.00 -7.97 11.41
N LEU A 34 -0.89 -8.75 12.04
CA LEU A 34 -0.78 -9.08 13.46
C LEU A 34 0.52 -9.82 13.79
N GLN A 35 0.84 -10.85 13.00
CA GLN A 35 2.07 -11.62 13.15
C GLN A 35 3.33 -10.77 12.88
N MET A 36 3.22 -9.72 12.05
CA MET A 36 4.32 -8.76 11.85
C MET A 36 4.56 -7.91 13.10
N ALA A 37 3.50 -7.40 13.72
CA ALA A 37 3.58 -6.65 14.97
C ALA A 37 4.16 -7.51 16.13
N GLU A 38 3.80 -8.79 16.21
CA GLU A 38 4.40 -9.72 17.17
C GLU A 38 5.90 -9.95 16.94
N SER A 39 6.32 -9.98 15.66
CA SER A 39 7.70 -10.23 15.28
C SER A 39 8.61 -9.02 15.55
N VAL A 40 8.08 -7.81 15.52
CA VAL A 40 8.87 -6.59 15.74
C VAL A 40 8.24 -5.78 16.88
N PRO A 41 8.56 -6.12 18.15
CA PRO A 41 7.98 -5.46 19.31
C PRO A 41 8.25 -3.95 19.30
N GLY A 42 7.26 -3.17 19.73
CA GLY A 42 7.36 -1.70 19.78
C GLY A 42 6.96 -0.97 18.50
N PHE A 43 6.43 -1.71 17.51
CA PHE A 43 5.88 -1.17 16.27
C PHE A 43 4.45 -1.63 16.06
N LYS A 44 3.64 -0.72 15.53
CA LYS A 44 2.29 -1.03 15.04
C LYS A 44 2.35 -1.13 13.53
N PHE A 45 1.67 -2.13 12.98
CA PHE A 45 1.53 -2.32 11.55
C PHE A 45 0.05 -2.19 11.16
N PRO A 46 -0.27 -1.62 9.98
CA PRO A 46 0.65 -0.95 9.06
C PRO A 46 1.26 0.33 9.66
N ILE A 47 2.47 0.70 9.26
CA ILE A 47 3.15 1.91 9.73
C ILE A 47 2.46 3.14 9.14
N GLU A 48 2.00 4.03 10.01
CA GLU A 48 1.18 5.21 9.68
C GLU A 48 2.01 6.45 9.38
N THR A 49 3.18 6.58 10.01
CA THR A 49 3.95 7.82 9.98
C THR A 49 5.36 7.61 9.44
N GLU A 50 5.91 8.65 8.83
CA GLU A 50 7.33 8.71 8.44
C GLU A 50 8.24 8.48 9.65
N HIS A 51 7.89 9.02 10.82
CA HIS A 51 8.67 8.88 12.04
C HIS A 51 8.80 7.41 12.47
N ASP A 52 7.74 6.62 12.36
CA ASP A 52 7.78 5.20 12.68
C ASP A 52 8.59 4.38 11.68
N ILE A 53 8.65 4.80 10.42
CA ILE A 53 9.58 4.21 9.42
C ILE A 53 11.03 4.44 9.85
N GLU A 54 11.38 5.66 10.26
CA GLU A 54 12.73 5.99 10.75
C GLU A 54 13.10 5.17 11.98
N ARG A 55 12.17 5.07 12.95
CA ARG A 55 12.36 4.24 14.15
C ARG A 55 12.57 2.76 13.79
N LEU A 56 11.80 2.23 12.84
CA LEU A 56 11.92 0.84 12.40
C LEU A 56 13.27 0.60 11.74
N GLU A 57 13.64 1.47 10.82
CA GLU A 57 14.92 1.43 10.11
C GLU A 57 16.10 1.49 11.10
N GLU A 58 16.07 2.43 12.05
CA GLU A 58 17.10 2.52 13.09
C GLU A 58 17.16 1.26 13.97
N SER A 59 16.00 0.73 14.36
CA SER A 59 15.93 -0.51 15.15
C SER A 59 16.50 -1.72 14.38
N VAL A 60 16.24 -1.81 13.08
CA VAL A 60 16.77 -2.86 12.22
C VAL A 60 18.29 -2.70 12.00
N ARG A 61 18.78 -1.46 11.91
CA ARG A 61 20.21 -1.20 11.72
C ARG A 61 21.03 -1.46 12.99
N THR A 62 20.49 -1.08 14.14
CA THR A 62 21.21 -1.11 15.44
C THR A 62 21.04 -2.41 16.21
N CYS A 63 19.91 -3.11 16.04
CA CYS A 63 19.62 -4.34 16.77
C CYS A 63 19.58 -5.56 15.82
N PRO A 64 20.62 -6.43 15.85
CA PRO A 64 20.65 -7.65 15.02
C PRO A 64 19.46 -8.59 15.25
N MET A 65 18.91 -8.60 16.48
CA MET A 65 17.72 -9.41 16.78
C MET A 65 16.47 -8.87 16.08
N THR A 66 16.26 -7.56 16.09
CA THR A 66 15.16 -6.91 15.37
C THR A 66 15.28 -7.14 13.87
N ARG A 67 16.48 -6.96 13.30
CA ARG A 67 16.78 -7.27 11.89
C ARG A 67 16.40 -8.70 11.55
N ARG A 68 16.89 -9.67 12.33
CA ARG A 68 16.63 -11.09 12.09
C ARG A 68 15.13 -11.41 12.15
N ARG A 69 14.40 -10.85 13.11
CA ARG A 69 12.95 -11.04 13.22
C ARG A 69 12.21 -10.46 12.02
N TYR A 70 12.58 -9.24 11.60
CA TYR A 70 12.03 -8.58 10.40
C TYR A 70 12.24 -9.44 9.14
N ILE A 71 13.48 -9.90 8.89
CA ILE A 71 13.85 -10.72 7.73
C ILE A 71 13.15 -12.08 7.75
N ASN A 72 13.15 -12.76 8.89
CA ASN A 72 12.46 -14.04 9.03
C ASN A 72 10.98 -13.91 8.71
N ARG A 73 10.37 -12.79 9.10
CA ARG A 73 8.96 -12.55 8.83
C ARG A 73 8.69 -12.29 7.35
N LEU A 74 9.53 -11.50 6.68
CA LEU A 74 9.47 -11.34 5.22
C LEU A 74 9.59 -12.70 4.51
N ARG A 75 10.51 -13.56 4.96
CA ARG A 75 10.70 -14.90 4.39
C ARG A 75 9.46 -15.79 4.58
N GLN A 76 8.86 -15.79 5.76
CA GLN A 76 7.62 -16.53 6.03
C GLN A 76 6.49 -16.09 5.09
N ILE A 77 6.30 -14.79 4.88
CA ILE A 77 5.25 -14.29 3.98
C ILE A 77 5.44 -14.81 2.56
N LYS A 78 6.69 -14.82 2.06
CA LYS A 78 6.98 -15.36 0.72
C LYS A 78 6.73 -16.86 0.62
N ASN A 79 7.06 -17.60 1.68
CA ASN A 79 6.85 -19.05 1.71
C ASN A 79 5.37 -19.43 1.83
N MET A 80 4.54 -18.60 2.46
CA MET A 80 3.11 -18.85 2.64
C MET A 80 2.28 -18.55 1.39
N SER A 81 2.79 -17.74 0.47
CA SER A 81 2.09 -17.36 -0.75
C SER A 81 3.06 -17.10 -1.89
N GLU A 82 2.99 -17.92 -2.93
CA GLU A 82 3.77 -17.69 -4.15
C GLU A 82 3.43 -16.34 -4.80
N LEU A 83 2.17 -15.91 -4.67
CA LEU A 83 1.66 -14.62 -5.16
C LEU A 83 2.09 -13.43 -4.30
N ALA A 84 2.76 -13.65 -3.16
CA ALA A 84 3.33 -12.57 -2.38
C ALA A 84 4.37 -11.82 -3.24
N SER A 85 4.03 -10.56 -3.51
CA SER A 85 4.91 -9.60 -4.16
C SER A 85 5.39 -8.59 -3.12
N ILE A 86 6.53 -7.94 -3.38
CA ILE A 86 6.98 -6.89 -2.47
C ILE A 86 5.96 -5.74 -2.47
N GLU A 87 5.29 -5.46 -3.60
CA GLU A 87 4.23 -4.44 -3.66
C GLU A 87 3.07 -4.75 -2.70
N SER A 88 2.62 -6.01 -2.62
CA SER A 88 1.58 -6.40 -1.66
C SER A 88 2.05 -6.23 -0.22
N ILE A 89 3.31 -6.51 0.09
CA ILE A 89 3.85 -6.31 1.43
C ILE A 89 3.88 -4.83 1.79
N PHE A 90 4.28 -3.97 0.85
CA PHE A 90 4.25 -2.52 1.10
C PHE A 90 2.85 -2.02 1.43
N LYS A 91 1.81 -2.53 0.76
CA LYS A 91 0.41 -2.20 1.06
C LYS A 91 -0.04 -2.71 2.43
N LEU A 92 0.52 -3.82 2.91
CA LEU A 92 0.20 -4.39 4.21
C LEU A 92 0.96 -3.72 5.35
N PHE A 93 2.19 -3.28 5.11
CA PHE A 93 3.10 -2.84 6.16
C PHE A 93 3.21 -1.34 6.29
N PHE A 94 2.79 -0.57 5.28
CA PHE A 94 2.92 0.88 5.28
C PHE A 94 1.65 1.52 4.72
N TYR A 95 1.18 2.56 5.38
CA TYR A 95 0.19 3.45 4.80
C TYR A 95 0.81 4.33 3.72
N ASP A 96 -0.02 4.77 2.77
CA ASP A 96 0.42 5.66 1.71
C ASP A 96 0.99 6.96 2.28
N GLU A 97 0.37 7.47 3.36
CA GLU A 97 0.72 8.66 4.11
C GLU A 97 2.17 8.62 4.60
N ALA A 98 2.58 7.49 5.16
CA ALA A 98 3.94 7.28 5.65
C ALA A 98 4.98 7.34 4.52
N LEU A 99 4.58 7.05 3.27
CA LEU A 99 5.47 6.93 2.12
C LEU A 99 5.45 8.15 1.18
N ILE A 100 4.61 9.16 1.42
CA ILE A 100 4.47 10.33 0.52
C ILE A 100 5.81 11.05 0.37
N GLU A 101 6.58 11.16 1.45
CA GLU A 101 7.88 11.85 1.49
C GLU A 101 9.07 11.01 1.02
N TYR A 102 8.81 9.80 0.50
CA TYR A 102 9.83 8.91 -0.03
C TYR A 102 9.80 8.85 -1.55
N ASN A 103 10.97 8.61 -2.14
CA ASN A 103 11.09 8.06 -3.48
C ASN A 103 12.34 7.16 -3.55
N TYR A 104 12.63 6.55 -4.71
CA TYR A 104 13.77 5.63 -4.78
C TYR A 104 15.14 6.34 -4.57
N ASN A 105 15.35 7.51 -5.17
CA ASN A 105 16.66 8.18 -5.23
C ASN A 105 16.87 9.34 -4.25
N GLY A 106 15.82 9.84 -3.61
CA GLY A 106 15.79 11.05 -2.77
C GLY A 106 15.67 12.38 -3.55
N PHE A 107 15.84 12.37 -4.87
CA PHE A 107 15.78 13.59 -5.67
C PHE A 107 14.36 13.95 -6.07
N CYS A 108 14.02 15.24 -5.98
CA CYS A 108 12.79 15.80 -6.54
C CYS A 108 13.15 16.99 -7.44
N ASN A 109 12.41 17.17 -8.53
CA ASN A 109 12.59 18.31 -9.45
C ASN A 109 12.13 19.65 -8.82
N SER A 110 11.49 19.61 -7.64
CA SER A 110 11.11 20.80 -6.88
C SER A 110 12.24 21.20 -5.92
N ARG A 111 12.70 22.45 -6.01
CA ARG A 111 13.70 23.02 -5.09
C ARG A 111 13.26 23.02 -3.61
N ARG A 112 11.96 22.84 -3.33
CA ARG A 112 11.38 22.89 -1.98
C ARG A 112 11.17 21.54 -1.31
N ALA A 113 11.28 20.42 -2.02
CA ALA A 113 10.95 19.10 -1.46
C ALA A 113 12.14 18.14 -1.59
N LYS A 114 12.92 17.98 -0.51
CA LYS A 114 13.85 16.84 -0.43
C LYS A 114 13.05 15.61 -0.04
N LYS A 115 13.04 14.59 -0.90
CA LYS A 115 12.43 13.29 -0.60
C LYS A 115 13.48 12.40 0.05
N ARG A 116 13.06 11.45 0.88
CA ARG A 116 13.94 10.41 1.42
C ARG A 116 14.18 9.33 0.37
N ALA A 117 15.42 8.87 0.30
CA ALA A 117 15.85 7.88 -0.69
C ALA A 117 15.67 6.46 -0.14
N MET A 118 14.63 5.75 -0.59
CA MET A 118 14.35 4.38 -0.14
C MET A 118 15.52 3.41 -0.35
N LYS A 119 16.38 3.66 -1.36
CA LYS A 119 17.56 2.82 -1.61
C LYS A 119 18.58 2.82 -0.47
N ASN A 120 18.49 3.78 0.46
CA ASN A 120 19.39 3.90 1.61
C ASN A 120 18.84 3.21 2.88
N TYR A 121 17.70 2.54 2.79
CA TYR A 121 17.01 1.94 3.93
C TYR A 121 17.10 0.43 3.85
N ASP A 122 17.61 -0.20 4.90
CA ASP A 122 17.73 -1.66 4.99
C ASP A 122 16.36 -2.34 4.96
N ILE A 123 15.36 -1.73 5.61
CA ILE A 123 13.99 -2.25 5.66
C ILE A 123 13.34 -2.34 4.27
N PHE A 124 13.79 -1.52 3.31
CA PHE A 124 13.28 -1.51 1.94
C PHE A 124 14.16 -2.27 0.95
N THR A 125 15.42 -2.54 1.32
CA THR A 125 16.43 -3.10 0.42
C THR A 125 17.04 -4.38 0.98
N ASN A 126 18.11 -4.27 1.78
CA ASN A 126 18.92 -5.39 2.24
C ASN A 126 18.11 -6.46 2.98
N CYS A 127 17.09 -6.08 3.75
CA CYS A 127 16.22 -7.04 4.42
C CYS A 127 15.37 -7.86 3.43
N PHE A 128 14.86 -7.24 2.37
CA PHE A 128 14.13 -7.95 1.32
C PHE A 128 15.06 -8.85 0.51
N LEU A 129 16.24 -8.35 0.16
CA LEU A 129 17.24 -9.10 -0.56
C LEU A 129 17.62 -10.37 0.22
N GLU A 130 17.98 -10.23 1.50
CA GLU A 130 18.35 -11.36 2.35
C GLU A 130 17.19 -12.34 2.58
N ALA A 131 15.96 -11.83 2.71
CA ALA A 131 14.79 -12.68 2.90
C ALA A 131 14.47 -13.51 1.66
N TRP A 132 14.54 -12.89 0.46
CA TRP A 132 13.93 -13.41 -0.77
C TRP A 132 14.93 -13.82 -1.85
N LYS A 133 16.24 -13.73 -1.59
CA LYS A 133 17.30 -14.17 -2.51
C LYS A 133 17.11 -15.60 -3.03
N LEU A 134 16.70 -16.52 -2.16
CA LEU A 134 16.44 -17.93 -2.53
C LEU A 134 15.25 -18.10 -3.49
N HIS A 135 14.38 -17.09 -3.57
CA HIS A 135 13.24 -17.03 -4.49
C HIS A 135 13.57 -16.28 -5.79
N GLY A 136 14.86 -16.03 -6.07
CA GLY A 136 15.32 -15.37 -7.29
C GLY A 136 15.14 -13.85 -7.29
N VAL A 137 14.94 -13.24 -6.12
CA VAL A 137 14.85 -11.78 -6.00
C VAL A 137 16.24 -11.19 -5.85
N ASP A 138 16.61 -10.30 -6.77
CA ASP A 138 17.87 -9.56 -6.79
C ASP A 138 17.65 -8.05 -6.51
N GLU A 139 18.75 -7.30 -6.53
CA GLU A 139 18.74 -5.85 -6.29
C GLU A 139 17.93 -5.07 -7.33
N ASP A 140 17.97 -5.49 -8.58
CA ASP A 140 17.22 -4.85 -9.66
C ASP A 140 15.71 -5.08 -9.53
N ALA A 141 15.29 -6.30 -9.15
CA ALA A 141 13.90 -6.60 -8.84
C ALA A 141 13.38 -5.73 -7.71
N ILE A 142 14.16 -5.56 -6.64
CA ILE A 142 13.83 -4.65 -5.52
C ILE A 142 13.71 -3.22 -6.01
N ARG A 143 14.71 -2.71 -6.76
CA ARG A 143 14.71 -1.34 -7.30
C ARG A 143 13.48 -1.07 -8.16
N LEU A 144 13.17 -1.95 -9.11
CA LEU A 144 12.02 -1.81 -10.00
C LEU A 144 10.72 -1.78 -9.21
N MET A 145 10.61 -2.62 -8.18
CA MET A 145 9.44 -2.67 -7.33
C MET A 145 9.31 -1.42 -6.45
N LEU A 146 10.41 -0.91 -5.87
CA LEU A 146 10.38 0.33 -5.08
C LEU A 146 9.93 1.51 -5.95
N CYS A 147 10.44 1.59 -7.18
CA CYS A 147 9.97 2.57 -8.17
C CYS A 147 8.46 2.45 -8.42
N LYS A 148 7.95 1.22 -8.51
CA LYS A 148 6.51 0.94 -8.73
C LYS A 148 5.67 1.35 -7.52
N VAL A 149 6.08 0.98 -6.30
CA VAL A 149 5.40 1.36 -5.06
C VAL A 149 5.30 2.87 -4.94
N VAL A 150 6.42 3.57 -5.08
CA VAL A 150 6.47 5.05 -5.02
C VAL A 150 5.51 5.66 -6.04
N ARG A 151 5.53 5.19 -7.28
CA ARG A 151 4.62 5.66 -8.34
C ARG A 151 3.15 5.45 -7.95
N ASN A 152 2.82 4.30 -7.37
CA ASN A 152 1.45 3.96 -6.97
C ASN A 152 0.98 4.84 -5.80
N VAL A 153 1.81 4.99 -4.76
CA VAL A 153 1.55 5.87 -3.61
C VAL A 153 1.30 7.31 -4.08
N HIS A 154 2.20 7.87 -4.89
CA HIS A 154 2.04 9.23 -5.40
C HIS A 154 0.85 9.37 -6.35
N GLY A 155 0.56 8.35 -7.15
CA GLY A 155 -0.64 8.29 -7.99
C GLY A 155 -1.92 8.37 -7.17
N ARG A 156 -2.06 7.51 -6.15
CA ARG A 156 -3.20 7.50 -5.23
C ARG A 156 -3.33 8.82 -4.47
N ASN A 157 -2.22 9.37 -3.97
CA ASN A 157 -2.24 10.65 -3.27
C ASN A 157 -2.70 11.80 -4.18
N ARG A 158 -2.20 11.88 -5.42
CA ARG A 158 -2.67 12.90 -6.39
C ARG A 158 -4.15 12.77 -6.67
N PHE A 159 -4.64 11.54 -6.85
CA PHE A 159 -6.06 11.27 -7.11
C PHE A 159 -6.93 11.67 -5.91
N ARG A 160 -6.52 11.33 -4.68
CA ARG A 160 -7.21 11.76 -3.45
C ARG A 160 -7.29 13.27 -3.34
N ARG A 161 -6.16 13.97 -3.47
CA ARG A 161 -6.14 15.45 -3.43
C ARG A 161 -7.01 16.08 -4.53
N PHE A 162 -7.11 15.45 -5.70
CA PHE A 162 -8.02 15.90 -6.75
C PHE A 162 -9.49 15.76 -6.32
N LYS A 163 -9.86 14.60 -5.76
CA LYS A 163 -11.22 14.36 -5.24
C LYS A 163 -11.59 15.29 -4.09
N ASP A 164 -10.64 15.61 -3.22
CA ASP A 164 -10.87 16.50 -2.07
C ASP A 164 -11.15 17.93 -2.55
N ARG A 165 -10.31 18.47 -3.45
CA ARG A 165 -10.55 19.78 -4.07
C ARG A 165 -11.88 19.86 -4.81
N LYS A 166 -12.26 18.78 -5.52
CA LYS A 166 -13.55 18.74 -6.22
C LYS A 166 -14.73 18.82 -5.23
N ARG A 167 -14.67 18.10 -4.11
CA ARG A 167 -15.69 18.16 -3.05
C ARG A 167 -15.73 19.52 -2.35
N GLU A 168 -14.58 20.12 -2.11
CA GLU A 168 -14.48 21.47 -1.54
C GLU A 168 -15.12 22.51 -2.47
N GLN A 169 -14.89 22.39 -3.78
CA GLN A 169 -15.50 23.27 -4.78
C GLN A 169 -17.02 23.08 -4.85
N GLU A 170 -17.51 21.84 -4.92
CA GLU A 170 -18.95 21.53 -4.92
C GLU A 170 -19.64 22.06 -3.64
N MET A 171 -18.97 21.95 -2.49
CA MET A 171 -19.47 22.48 -1.22
C MET A 171 -19.49 24.03 -1.22
N SER A 172 -18.43 24.66 -1.71
CA SER A 172 -18.34 26.12 -1.81
C SER A 172 -19.39 26.69 -2.76
N GLU A 173 -19.61 26.05 -3.91
CA GLU A 173 -20.65 26.44 -4.87
C GLU A 173 -22.04 26.29 -4.22
N SER A 174 -22.31 25.18 -3.53
CA SER A 174 -23.58 24.98 -2.81
C SER A 174 -23.84 26.03 -1.72
N TYR A 175 -22.82 26.49 -1.00
CA TYR A 175 -22.97 27.55 0.01
C TYR A 175 -23.23 28.93 -0.63
N ALA A 176 -22.60 29.23 -1.77
CA ALA A 176 -22.83 30.48 -2.49
C ALA A 176 -24.29 30.62 -2.95
N TYR A 177 -24.92 29.54 -3.44
CA TYR A 177 -26.34 29.55 -3.82
C TYR A 177 -27.28 29.77 -2.63
N LEU A 178 -26.91 29.36 -1.42
CA LEU A 178 -27.74 29.57 -0.23
C LEU A 178 -27.67 31.02 0.26
N GLU A 179 -26.52 31.70 0.18
CA GLU A 179 -26.42 33.11 0.60
C GLU A 179 -27.19 34.07 -0.32
N GLU A 180 -27.31 33.74 -1.62
CA GLU A 180 -28.05 34.53 -2.60
C GLU A 180 -29.57 34.50 -2.36
N ASP A 181 -30.13 33.37 -1.89
CA ASP A 181 -31.57 33.20 -1.63
C ASP A 181 -32.03 33.83 -0.29
N TYR A 182 -31.13 34.04 0.69
CA TYR A 182 -31.47 34.69 1.97
C TYR A 182 -31.32 36.22 1.95
N SER A 183 -30.85 36.80 0.85
CA SER A 183 -30.62 38.25 0.70
C SER A 183 -31.69 38.98 -0.13
N GLN A 184 -32.80 38.30 -0.48
CA GLN A 184 -34.01 38.90 -1.07
C GLN A 184 -35.13 39.06 -0.04
#